data_AF-A0A2V5X5R3-F1
#
_entry.id   AF-A0A2V5X5R3-F1
#
_cell.length_a   1.000
_cell.length_b   1.000
_cell.length_c   1.000
_cell.angle_alpha   90.00
_cell.angle_beta   90.00
_cell.angle_gamma   90.00
#
_symmetry.space_group_name_H-M   'P 1'
#
loop_
_entity.id
_entity.type
_entity.pdbx_description
1 polymer ?
#
loop_
_entity_poly.entity_id
_entity_poly.type
_entity_poly.pdbx_seq_one_letter_code
_entity_poly.pdbx_strand_id
1 'polypeptide(L)'
;MQKRDEVVAIDFGYQITKAAHLKRSGSGFRLVKYVLIETPIYEKIPSRELLTDHFKAVINTLGATPKHVVLAIGAGDSLLCHADLPSSNVSDLRKMLKLSPKTYLQQDLPDFLFDCYTK
;
A
#
# COMPACT_ATOMS: atom_id res chain seq x y z
N MET A 1 -0.90 5.80 16.90
CA MET A 1 -0.25 4.57 16.40
C MET A 1 0.91 4.24 17.34
N GLN A 2 0.91 3.08 17.99
CA GLN A 2 2.03 2.68 18.87
C GLN A 2 3.32 2.59 18.04
N LYS A 3 4.45 3.09 18.57
CA LYS A 3 5.75 2.99 17.88
C LYS A 3 6.12 1.52 17.76
N ARG A 4 6.27 1.03 16.52
CA ARG A 4 6.66 -0.35 16.23
C ARG A 4 8.19 -0.45 16.24
N ASP A 5 8.71 -1.45 16.94
CA ASP A 5 10.15 -1.71 17.00
C ASP A 5 10.68 -2.38 15.72
N GLU A 6 9.78 -2.97 14.93
CA GLU A 6 10.07 -3.64 13.67
C GLU A 6 9.07 -3.18 12.60
N VAL A 7 9.59 -2.93 11.39
CA VAL A 7 8.82 -2.56 10.21
C VAL A 7 9.26 -3.43 9.05
N VAL A 8 8.31 -4.14 8.46
CA VAL A 8 8.48 -4.78 7.15
C VAL A 8 7.67 -3.99 6.15
N ALA A 9 8.36 -3.34 5.21
CA ALA A 9 7.76 -2.57 4.13
C ALA A 9 7.92 -3.32 2.81
N ILE A 10 6.86 -3.42 2.04
CA ILE A 10 6.80 -4.11 0.75
C ILE A 10 6.23 -3.12 -0.28
N ASP A 11 7.03 -2.82 -1.31
CA ASP A 11 6.61 -2.14 -2.52
C ASP A 11 6.24 -3.21 -3.57
N PHE A 12 4.93 -3.41 -3.77
CA PHE A 12 4.39 -4.37 -4.73
C PHE A 12 4.38 -3.73 -6.13
N GLY A 13 5.57 -3.66 -6.73
CA GLY A 13 5.76 -3.13 -8.07
C GLY A 13 5.37 -4.12 -9.18
N TYR A 14 5.10 -3.60 -10.38
CA TYR A 14 4.61 -4.41 -11.50
C TYR A 14 5.56 -5.54 -11.92
N GLN A 15 6.86 -5.28 -12.09
CA GLN A 15 7.84 -6.32 -12.48
C GLN A 15 8.63 -6.87 -11.30
N ILE A 16 8.94 -6.01 -10.33
CA ILE A 16 9.80 -6.33 -9.20
C ILE A 16 9.12 -5.85 -7.93
N THR A 17 8.90 -6.79 -7.01
CA THR A 17 8.54 -6.51 -5.63
C THR A 17 9.81 -6.25 -4.83
N LYS A 18 9.83 -5.10 -4.16
CA LYS A 18 10.94 -4.67 -3.31
C LYS A 18 10.48 -4.74 -1.89
N ALA A 19 11.32 -5.22 -0.98
CA ALA A 19 10.94 -5.23 0.42
C ALA A 19 12.12 -4.94 1.34
N ALA A 20 11.85 -4.24 2.44
CA ALA A 20 12.82 -3.86 3.45
C ALA A 20 12.32 -4.25 4.84
N HIS A 21 13.17 -4.94 5.59
CA HIS A 21 13.00 -5.20 7.01
C HIS A 21 13.87 -4.19 7.79
N LEU A 22 13.22 -3.32 8.55
CA LEU A 22 13.82 -2.28 9.37
C LEU A 22 13.56 -2.56 10.85
N LYS A 23 14.55 -2.29 11.70
CA LYS A 23 14.37 -2.25 13.17
C LYS A 23 14.66 -0.86 13.69
N ARG A 24 13.85 -0.38 14.63
CA ARG A 24 14.07 0.91 15.29
C ARG A 24 15.40 0.85 16.06
N SER A 25 16.20 1.91 15.94
CA SER A 25 17.46 2.05 16.65
C SER A 25 17.64 3.51 17.06
N GLY A 26 17.51 3.80 18.36
CA GLY A 26 17.49 5.17 18.88
C GLY A 26 16.39 6.02 18.23
N SER A 27 16.79 7.15 17.64
CA SER A 27 15.90 8.05 16.90
C SER A 27 15.59 7.60 15.47
N GLY A 28 16.33 6.63 14.92
CA GLY A 28 16.24 6.20 13.53
C GLY A 28 15.85 4.74 13.33
N PHE A 29 16.20 4.22 12.16
CA PHE A 29 16.00 2.84 11.75
C PHE A 29 17.32 2.24 11.28
N ARG A 30 17.52 0.96 11.60
CA ARG A 30 18.58 0.13 11.04
C ARG A 30 17.97 -0.82 10.02
N LEU A 31 18.55 -0.88 8.83
CA LEU A 31 18.22 -1.88 7.82
C LEU A 31 18.71 -3.26 8.30
N VAL A 32 17.80 -4.22 8.40
CA VAL A 32 18.12 -5.62 8.70
C VAL A 32 18.38 -6.36 7.40
N LYS A 33 17.46 -6.26 6.44
CA LYS A 33 17.58 -6.89 5.12
C LYS A 33 16.75 -6.15 4.09
N TYR A 34 17.21 -6.19 2.85
CA TYR A 34 16.48 -5.75 1.67
C TYR A 34 16.47 -6.87 0.62
N VAL A 35 15.37 -7.00 -0.11
CA VAL A 35 15.20 -8.02 -1.16
C VAL A 35 14.53 -7.44 -2.40
N LEU A 36 14.86 -8.02 -3.55
CA LEU A 36 14.21 -7.82 -4.83
C LEU A 36 13.72 -9.20 -5.29
N ILE A 37 12.43 -9.33 -5.54
CA ILE A 37 11.81 -10.57 -6.02
C ILE A 37 10.93 -10.23 -7.21
N GLU A 38 10.99 -11.06 -8.26
CA GLU A 38 10.12 -10.91 -9.42
C GLU A 38 8.64 -10.98 -8.99
N THR A 39 7.85 -10.01 -9.45
CA THR A 39 6.42 -10.00 -9.22
C THR A 39 5.76 -11.06 -10.11
N PRO A 40 4.78 -11.83 -9.61
CA PRO A 40 4.08 -12.80 -10.42
C PRO A 40 3.16 -12.09 -11.45
N ILE A 41 3.70 -11.79 -12.63
CA ILE A 41 3.03 -11.06 -13.72
C ILE A 41 2.20 -11.93 -14.67
N TYR A 42 2.03 -13.22 -14.35
CA TYR A 42 1.37 -14.19 -15.23
C TYR A 42 -0.12 -13.90 -15.43
N GLU A 43 -0.76 -13.29 -14.43
CA GLU A 43 -2.19 -12.95 -14.45
C GLU A 43 -2.36 -11.44 -14.48
N LYS A 44 -3.27 -10.95 -15.33
CA LYS A 44 -3.61 -9.51 -15.41
C LYS A 44 -4.19 -8.98 -14.09
N ILE A 45 -4.88 -9.84 -13.35
CA ILE A 45 -5.36 -9.61 -11.99
C ILE A 45 -4.91 -10.83 -11.18
N PRO A 46 -3.94 -10.70 -10.27
CA PRO A 46 -3.40 -11.85 -9.57
C PRO A 46 -4.43 -12.43 -8.58
N SER A 47 -4.59 -13.75 -8.61
CA SER A 47 -5.42 -14.46 -7.64
C SER A 47 -4.91 -14.27 -6.20
N ARG A 48 -5.81 -14.42 -5.23
CA ARG A 48 -5.48 -14.32 -3.80
C ARG A 48 -4.42 -15.35 -3.41
N GLU A 49 -4.50 -16.54 -3.97
CA GLU A 49 -3.59 -17.65 -3.74
C GLU A 49 -2.18 -17.29 -4.26
N LEU A 50 -2.09 -16.77 -5.49
CA LEU A 50 -0.83 -16.29 -6.07
C LEU A 50 -0.20 -15.17 -5.24
N LEU A 51 -1.00 -14.18 -4.81
CA LEU A 51 -0.54 -13.10 -3.93
C LEU A 51 -0.06 -13.64 -2.57
N THR A 52 -0.77 -14.61 -2.00
CA THR A 52 -0.40 -15.23 -0.72
C THR A 52 0.96 -15.89 -0.81
N ASP A 53 1.18 -16.69 -1.85
CA ASP A 53 2.45 -17.40 -2.04
C ASP A 53 3.59 -16.43 -2.32
N HIS A 54 3.34 -15.39 -3.12
CA HIS A 54 4.30 -14.33 -3.37
C HIS A 54 4.72 -13.59 -2.10
N PHE A 55 3.77 -13.10 -1.30
CA PHE A 55 4.12 -12.38 -0.08
C PHE A 55 4.77 -13.28 0.97
N LYS A 56 4.40 -14.58 1.04
CA LYS A 56 5.13 -15.54 1.86
C LYS A 56 6.59 -15.68 1.40
N ALA A 57 6.83 -15.79 0.10
CA ALA A 57 8.19 -15.84 -0.45
C ALA A 57 8.98 -14.58 -0.06
N VAL A 58 8.39 -13.39 -0.22
CA VAL A 58 9.01 -12.11 0.19
C VAL A 58 9.39 -12.10 1.66
N ILE A 59 8.48 -12.48 2.56
CA ILE A 59 8.73 -12.52 4.01
C ILE A 59 9.80 -13.56 4.37
N ASN A 60 9.75 -14.75 3.77
CA ASN A 60 10.73 -15.81 3.99
C ASN A 60 12.13 -15.38 3.53
N THR A 61 12.24 -14.76 2.35
CA THR A 61 13.52 -14.25 1.85
C THR A 61 14.04 -13.10 2.70
N LEU A 62 13.17 -12.25 3.25
CA LEU A 62 13.55 -11.23 4.23
C LEU A 62 14.05 -11.82 5.56
N GLY A 63 13.72 -13.07 5.87
CA GLY A 63 14.02 -13.70 7.16
C GLY A 63 13.32 -12.99 8.33
N ALA A 64 12.13 -12.45 8.07
CA ALA A 64 11.33 -11.71 9.05
C ALA A 64 10.12 -12.53 9.51
N THR A 65 9.60 -12.24 10.71
CA THR A 65 8.34 -12.82 11.22
C THR A 65 7.39 -11.72 11.68
N PRO A 66 7.02 -10.78 10.79
CA PRO A 66 6.31 -9.58 11.20
C PRO A 66 4.86 -9.90 11.59
N LYS A 67 4.38 -9.26 12.66
CA LYS A 67 2.94 -9.23 12.99
C LYS A 67 2.14 -8.33 12.02
N HIS A 68 2.80 -7.33 11.45
CA HIS A 68 2.21 -6.35 10.55
C HIS A 68 3.21 -5.99 9.45
N VAL A 69 2.71 -5.78 8.25
CA VAL A 69 3.47 -5.26 7.11
C VAL A 69 2.90 -3.91 6.68
N VAL A 70 3.73 -3.08 6.07
CA VAL A 70 3.31 -1.94 5.27
C VAL A 70 3.41 -2.35 3.83
N LEU A 71 2.27 -2.38 3.12
CA LEU A 71 2.21 -2.72 1.71
C LEU A 71 1.88 -1.45 0.92
N ALA A 72 2.71 -1.14 -0.07
CA ALA A 72 2.40 -0.13 -1.08
C ALA A 72 1.95 -0.84 -2.36
N ILE A 73 0.85 -0.35 -2.94
CA ILE A 73 0.34 -0.79 -4.24
C ILE A 73 0.94 0.05 -5.36
N GLY A 74 1.07 -0.53 -6.55
CA GLY A 74 1.66 0.13 -7.71
C GLY A 74 0.86 1.34 -8.21
N ALA A 75 1.54 2.26 -8.88
CA ALA A 75 0.91 3.43 -9.50
C ALA A 75 -0.09 3.07 -10.62
N GLY A 76 0.02 1.88 -11.21
CA GLY A 76 -0.95 1.38 -12.20
C GLY A 76 -2.29 0.98 -11.58
N ASP A 77 -2.30 0.65 -10.29
CA ASP A 77 -3.47 0.18 -9.54
C ASP A 77 -3.98 1.22 -8.53
N SER A 78 -3.50 2.47 -8.64
CA SER A 78 -3.87 3.56 -7.74
C SER A 78 -4.03 4.87 -8.49
N LEU A 79 -4.88 5.74 -7.94
CA LEU A 79 -5.12 7.08 -8.46
C LEU A 79 -4.88 8.09 -7.34
N LEU A 80 -4.07 9.11 -7.63
CA LEU A 80 -3.87 10.25 -6.75
C LEU A 80 -4.38 11.52 -7.45
N CYS A 81 -5.36 12.17 -6.84
CA CYS A 81 -5.97 13.39 -7.36
C CYS A 81 -6.02 14.48 -6.29
N HIS A 82 -5.92 15.74 -6.75
CA HIS A 82 -6.37 16.88 -5.98
C HIS A 82 -7.86 17.10 -6.27
N ALA A 83 -8.65 17.35 -5.23
CA ALA A 83 -10.09 17.55 -5.33
C ALA A 83 -10.51 18.73 -4.46
N ASP A 84 -11.34 19.61 -5.01
CA ASP A 84 -11.96 20.69 -4.26
C ASP A 84 -13.24 20.16 -3.62
N LEU A 85 -13.21 20.04 -2.28
CA LEU A 85 -14.33 19.59 -1.48
C LEU A 85 -14.74 20.67 -0.46
N PRO A 86 -16.01 20.71 -0.04
CA PRO A 86 -16.45 21.54 1.06
C PRO A 86 -15.63 21.27 2.34
N SER A 87 -15.46 22.29 3.18
CA SER A 87 -14.82 22.14 4.48
C SER A 87 -15.60 21.16 5.35
N SER A 88 -14.99 20.03 5.69
CA SER A 88 -15.57 18.98 6.54
C SER A 88 -14.46 18.14 7.18
N ASN A 89 -14.84 17.19 8.03
CA ASN A 89 -13.88 16.22 8.58
C ASN A 89 -13.53 15.14 7.53
N VAL A 90 -12.34 14.54 7.66
CA VAL A 90 -11.81 13.54 6.72
C VAL A 90 -12.75 12.33 6.52
N SER A 91 -13.49 11.94 7.56
CA SER A 91 -14.44 10.81 7.46
C SER A 91 -15.56 11.12 6.48
N ASP A 92 -16.14 12.32 6.58
CA ASP A 92 -17.22 12.74 5.71
C ASP A 92 -16.71 13.08 4.30
N LEU A 93 -15.53 13.67 4.17
CA LEU A 93 -14.88 13.85 2.86
C LEU A 93 -14.70 12.52 2.11
N ARG A 94 -14.24 11.48 2.81
CA ARG A 94 -14.11 10.13 2.22
C ARG A 94 -15.45 9.58 1.75
N LYS A 95 -16.53 9.77 2.52
CA LYS A 95 -17.88 9.36 2.10
C LYS A 95 -18.36 10.13 0.87
N MET A 96 -18.11 11.44 0.81
CA MET A 96 -18.48 12.28 -0.33
C MET A 96 -17.79 11.82 -1.62
N LEU A 97 -16.49 11.54 -1.55
CA LEU A 97 -15.73 10.97 -2.68
C LEU A 97 -16.29 9.62 -3.13
N LYS A 98 -16.60 8.73 -2.18
CA LYS A 98 -17.15 7.40 -2.48
C LYS A 98 -18.55 7.46 -3.08
N LEU A 99 -19.40 8.38 -2.64
CA LEU A 99 -20.79 8.50 -3.10
C LEU A 99 -20.93 9.29 -4.40
N SER A 100 -19.94 10.12 -4.75
CA SER A 100 -20.04 11.02 -5.91
C SER A 100 -18.66 11.28 -6.55
N PRO A 101 -17.93 10.23 -6.98
CA PRO A 101 -16.60 10.41 -7.59
C PRO A 101 -16.69 11.22 -8.88
N LYS A 102 -17.75 11.06 -9.68
CA LYS A 102 -17.97 11.86 -10.89
C LYS A 102 -18.07 13.35 -10.61
N THR A 103 -18.64 13.75 -9.47
CA THR A 103 -18.81 15.16 -9.08
C THR A 103 -17.48 15.79 -8.68
N TYR A 104 -16.70 15.10 -7.85
CA TYR A 104 -15.50 15.68 -7.21
C TYR A 104 -14.19 15.32 -7.92
N LEU A 105 -14.17 14.24 -8.69
CA LEU A 105 -12.99 13.72 -9.40
C LEU A 105 -13.16 13.71 -10.93
N GLN A 106 -14.35 14.08 -11.44
CA GLN A 106 -14.66 14.12 -12.87
C GLN A 106 -14.48 12.77 -13.59
N GLN A 107 -14.51 11.67 -12.85
CA GLN A 107 -14.32 10.31 -13.35
C GLN A 107 -15.36 9.37 -12.75
N ASP A 108 -15.78 8.39 -13.55
CA ASP A 108 -16.53 7.25 -13.04
C ASP A 108 -15.51 6.20 -12.58
N LEU A 109 -15.52 5.88 -11.29
CA LEU A 109 -14.52 5.03 -10.63
C LEU A 109 -15.21 3.85 -9.93
N PRO A 110 -15.88 2.96 -10.70
CA PRO A 110 -16.48 1.76 -10.12
C PRO A 110 -15.38 0.87 -9.52
N ASP A 111 -15.68 0.22 -8.41
CA ASP A 111 -14.79 -0.72 -7.71
C ASP A 111 -13.49 -0.14 -7.12
N PHE A 112 -13.34 1.19 -7.09
CA PHE A 112 -12.24 1.84 -6.39
C PHE A 112 -12.49 1.94 -4.88
N LEU A 113 -11.40 1.83 -4.10
CA LEU A 113 -11.37 2.21 -2.69
C LEU A 113 -10.94 3.67 -2.57
N PHE A 114 -11.65 4.44 -1.76
CA PHE A 114 -11.42 5.87 -1.60
C PHE A 114 -10.78 6.17 -0.25
N ASP A 115 -9.74 6.99 -0.26
CA ASP A 115 -9.18 7.63 0.92
C ASP A 115 -8.82 9.09 0.61
N CYS A 116 -8.67 9.91 1.64
CA CYS A 116 -8.27 11.30 1.47
C CYS A 116 -7.48 11.79 2.68
N TYR A 117 -6.69 12.84 2.44
CA TYR A 117 -5.90 13.51 3.46
C TYR A 117 -6.03 15.02 3.30
N THR A 118 -6.30 15.71 4.41
CA THR A 118 -6.28 17.18 4.51
C THR A 118 -5.13 17.58 5.42
N LYS A 119 -4.40 18.63 5.04
CA LYS A 119 -3.37 19.22 5.91
C LYS A 119 -3.98 19.97 7.09
#